data_AF-A0A7X8Z8W6-F1
#
_entry.id   AF-A0A7X8Z8W6-F1
#
_cell.length_a   1.000
_cell.length_b   1.000
_cell.length_c   1.000
_cell.angle_alpha   90.00
_cell.angle_beta   90.00
_cell.angle_gamma   90.00
#
_symmetry.space_group_name_H-M   'P 1'
#
loop_
_entity.id
_entity.type
_entity.pdbx_description
1 polymer ?
#
loop_
_entity_poly.entity_id
_entity_poly.type
_entity_poly.pdbx_seq_one_letter_code
_entity_poly.pdbx_strand_id
1 'polypeptide(L)'
;MEDKLVQQVVNDVMKKLNNPAKEEAVDSKTFVNPGMTEFVGISEGDTIGLVIANVDQALHEKMGIDKKFRSIGIIGARTGAGPQIMAADEAVKATNTEIVTIELPRDTKGGAGHGSLIIFGAEDVSDARRAVEVT
;
A
#
# COMPACT_ATOMS: atom_id res chain seq x y z
N MET A 1 31.22 -16.66 -36.86
CA MET A 1 31.15 -16.67 -35.38
C MET A 1 30.04 -15.74 -34.88
N GLU A 2 29.81 -14.62 -35.58
CA GLU A 2 28.72 -13.67 -35.32
C GLU A 2 27.32 -14.29 -35.48
N ASP A 3 27.09 -15.11 -36.51
CA ASP A 3 25.77 -15.75 -36.72
C ASP A 3 25.32 -16.67 -35.58
N LYS A 4 26.28 -17.31 -34.90
CA LYS A 4 25.98 -18.17 -33.75
C LYS A 4 25.53 -17.35 -32.54
N LEU A 5 26.14 -16.18 -32.33
CA LEU A 5 25.76 -15.26 -31.25
C LEU A 5 24.39 -14.65 -31.49
N VAL A 6 24.09 -14.26 -32.74
CA VAL A 6 22.77 -13.72 -33.10
C VAL A 6 21.68 -14.78 -32.91
N GLN A 7 21.92 -16.02 -33.34
CA GLN A 7 20.97 -17.12 -33.11
C GLN A 7 20.74 -17.42 -31.62
N GLN A 8 21.79 -17.29 -30.81
CA GLN A 8 21.70 -17.51 -29.36
C GLN A 8 20.87 -16.41 -28.68
N VAL A 9 21.09 -15.15 -29.05
CA VAL A 9 20.31 -14.00 -28.56
C VAL A 9 18.84 -14.10 -28.99
N VAL A 10 18.56 -14.46 -30.25
CA VAL A 10 17.18 -14.65 -30.72
C VAL A 10 16.49 -15.80 -29.98
N ASN A 11 17.19 -16.90 -29.73
CA ASN A 11 16.64 -18.02 -28.95
C ASN A 11 16.36 -17.65 -27.49
N ASP A 12 17.23 -16.84 -26.88
CA ASP A 12 17.04 -16.39 -25.49
C ASP A 12 15.88 -15.38 -25.38
N VAL A 13 15.68 -14.52 -26.39
CA VAL A 13 14.52 -13.62 -26.48
C VAL A 13 13.23 -14.41 -26.71
N MET A 14 13.23 -15.39 -27.60
CA MET A 14 12.07 -16.26 -27.85
C MET A 14 11.72 -17.11 -26.62
N LYS A 15 12.72 -17.58 -25.86
CA LYS A 15 12.49 -18.24 -24.57
C LYS A 15 11.89 -17.31 -23.53
N LYS A 16 12.31 -16.04 -23.46
CA LYS A 16 11.70 -15.05 -22.55
C LYS A 16 10.27 -14.68 -22.95
N LEU A 17 9.96 -14.62 -24.25
CA LEU A 17 8.62 -14.34 -24.75
C LEU A 17 7.65 -15.52 -24.58
N ASN A 18 8.16 -16.76 -24.64
CA ASN A 18 7.37 -17.98 -24.43
C ASN A 18 7.35 -18.49 -22.99
N ASN A 19 8.01 -17.79 -22.06
CA ASN A 19 7.85 -18.03 -20.64
C ASN A 19 6.82 -17.01 -20.17
N PRO A 20 5.52 -17.34 -20.10
CA PRO A 20 4.64 -16.56 -19.24
C PRO A 20 5.31 -16.62 -17.88
N ALA A 21 5.75 -15.48 -17.36
CA ALA A 21 5.99 -15.40 -15.93
C ALA A 21 4.76 -16.05 -15.31
N LYS A 22 4.95 -17.10 -14.51
CA LYS A 22 3.90 -17.55 -13.61
C LYS A 22 3.63 -16.32 -12.75
N GLU A 23 2.68 -15.51 -13.19
CA GLU A 23 1.79 -14.82 -12.29
C GLU A 23 1.26 -15.95 -11.43
N GLU A 24 1.86 -16.10 -10.25
CA GLU A 24 1.19 -16.80 -9.17
C GLU A 24 -0.20 -16.20 -9.15
N ALA A 25 -1.20 -17.01 -9.50
CA ALA A 25 -2.58 -16.61 -9.39
C ALA A 25 -2.77 -16.34 -7.90
N VAL A 26 -2.56 -15.10 -7.51
CA VAL A 26 -3.01 -14.57 -6.24
C VAL A 26 -4.47 -14.92 -6.24
N ASP A 27 -4.89 -15.73 -5.28
CA ASP A 27 -6.29 -16.03 -5.03
C ASP A 27 -6.94 -14.69 -4.69
N SER A 28 -7.29 -13.96 -5.74
CA SER A 28 -7.91 -12.66 -5.69
C SER A 28 -9.31 -12.96 -5.23
N LYS A 29 -9.48 -13.07 -3.90
CA LYS A 29 -10.77 -12.94 -3.26
C LYS A 29 -11.44 -11.78 -3.96
N THR A 30 -12.46 -12.11 -4.76
CA THR A 30 -13.05 -11.16 -5.69
C THR A 30 -13.72 -10.12 -4.83
N PHE A 31 -13.02 -9.00 -4.64
CA PHE A 31 -13.43 -8.00 -3.69
C PHE A 31 -14.51 -7.15 -4.32
N VAL A 32 -15.64 -7.03 -3.62
CA VAL A 32 -16.73 -6.15 -4.03
C VAL A 32 -16.43 -4.77 -3.49
N ASN A 33 -16.15 -3.82 -4.39
CA ASN A 33 -16.00 -2.43 -3.99
C ASN A 33 -17.29 -1.94 -3.31
N PRO A 34 -17.22 -1.45 -2.05
CA PRO A 34 -18.39 -1.03 -1.29
C PRO A 34 -19.07 0.24 -1.85
N GLY A 35 -18.54 0.82 -2.95
CA GLY A 35 -19.08 2.03 -3.57
C GLY A 35 -18.74 3.31 -2.80
N MET A 36 -17.78 3.23 -1.87
CA MET A 36 -17.32 4.37 -1.08
C MET A 36 -16.05 4.98 -1.69
N THR A 37 -16.00 6.31 -1.73
CA THR A 37 -14.87 7.04 -2.31
C THR A 37 -13.59 6.95 -1.48
N GLU A 38 -13.76 6.75 -0.17
CA GLU A 38 -12.72 6.62 0.83
C GLU A 38 -12.04 5.26 0.73
N PHE A 39 -12.71 4.25 0.17
CA PHE A 39 -12.15 2.92 0.03
C PHE A 39 -11.13 2.88 -1.11
N VAL A 40 -9.95 2.36 -0.82
CA VAL A 40 -8.87 2.18 -1.82
C VAL A 40 -8.66 0.71 -2.13
N GLY A 41 -8.39 -0.13 -1.11
CA GLY A 41 -8.02 -1.52 -1.33
C GLY A 41 -7.94 -2.36 -0.06
N ILE A 42 -7.72 -3.66 -0.24
CA ILE A 42 -7.40 -4.62 0.83
C ILE A 42 -6.18 -5.44 0.43
N SER A 43 -5.45 -5.94 1.41
CA SER A 43 -4.25 -6.75 1.21
C SER A 43 -4.09 -7.81 2.31
N GLU A 44 -2.99 -8.55 2.27
CA GLU A 44 -2.62 -9.57 3.24
C GLU A 44 -2.57 -9.04 4.68
N GLY A 45 -2.72 -9.92 5.67
CA GLY A 45 -2.76 -9.52 7.08
C GLY A 45 -4.08 -8.88 7.52
N ASP A 46 -5.15 -9.07 6.73
CA ASP A 46 -6.42 -8.33 6.82
C ASP A 46 -6.17 -6.81 6.83
N THR A 47 -5.33 -6.36 5.90
CA THR A 47 -4.98 -4.96 5.74
C THR A 47 -6.04 -4.26 4.88
N ILE A 48 -6.48 -3.07 5.29
CA ILE A 48 -7.37 -2.20 4.54
C ILE A 48 -6.70 -0.84 4.34
N GLY A 49 -6.85 -0.31 3.12
CA GLY A 49 -6.43 1.03 2.75
C GLY A 49 -7.62 1.96 2.54
N LEU A 50 -7.61 3.11 3.22
CA LEU A 50 -8.63 4.15 3.15
C LEU A 50 -8.02 5.54 2.94
N VAL A 51 -8.79 6.48 2.43
CA VAL A 51 -8.40 7.89 2.26
C VAL A 51 -9.54 8.80 2.72
N ILE A 52 -9.19 9.84 3.46
CA ILE A 52 -10.10 10.95 3.79
C ILE A 52 -9.60 12.21 3.09
N ALA A 53 -10.39 12.72 2.15
CA ALA A 53 -9.99 13.81 1.27
C ALA A 53 -9.98 15.20 1.95
N ASN A 54 -10.90 15.44 2.88
CA ASN A 54 -11.00 16.68 3.64
C ASN A 54 -11.19 16.33 5.11
N VAL A 55 -10.10 16.42 5.86
CA VAL A 55 -10.09 16.12 7.30
C VAL A 55 -10.78 17.26 8.06
N ASP A 56 -11.69 16.89 8.96
CA ASP A 56 -12.37 17.86 9.83
C ASP A 56 -11.39 18.47 10.84
N GLN A 57 -11.58 19.76 11.18
CA GLN A 57 -10.69 20.46 12.10
C GLN A 57 -10.68 19.82 13.50
N ALA A 58 -11.81 19.31 13.99
CA ALA A 58 -11.84 18.63 15.29
C ALA A 58 -11.04 17.32 15.25
N LEU A 59 -10.94 16.68 14.08
CA LEU A 59 -10.14 15.48 13.90
C LEU A 59 -8.64 15.81 13.92
N HIS A 60 -8.23 16.89 13.27
CA HIS A 60 -6.86 17.41 13.36
C HIS A 60 -6.40 17.58 14.81
N GLU A 61 -7.23 18.26 15.62
CA GLU A 61 -6.90 18.58 17.00
C GLU A 61 -6.86 17.33 17.89
N LYS A 62 -7.79 16.39 17.71
CA LYS A 62 -7.86 15.16 18.52
C LYS A 62 -6.79 14.13 18.18
N MET A 63 -6.38 14.06 16.92
CA MET A 63 -5.42 13.07 16.44
C MET A 63 -4.00 13.63 16.30
N GLY A 64 -3.79 14.92 16.57
CA GLY A 64 -2.48 15.57 16.44
C GLY A 64 -2.00 15.67 14.98
N ILE A 65 -2.93 15.74 14.02
CA ILE A 65 -2.60 15.89 12.60
C ILE A 65 -2.35 17.38 12.34
N ASP A 66 -1.20 17.71 11.76
CA ASP A 66 -0.90 19.09 11.37
C ASP A 66 -1.97 19.64 10.42
N LYS A 67 -2.41 20.89 10.65
CA LYS A 67 -3.45 21.57 9.85
C LYS A 67 -3.04 21.76 8.39
N LYS A 68 -1.76 21.63 8.03
CA LYS A 68 -1.32 21.62 6.63
C LYS A 68 -1.87 20.42 5.85
N PHE A 69 -2.08 19.28 6.51
CA PHE A 69 -2.54 18.06 5.84
C PHE A 69 -4.05 18.05 5.63
N ARG A 70 -4.49 18.58 4.50
CA ARG A 70 -5.90 18.57 4.12
C ARG A 70 -6.49 17.16 4.02
N SER A 71 -5.68 16.19 3.65
CA SER A 71 -6.09 14.81 3.42
C SER A 71 -5.21 13.82 4.17
N ILE A 72 -5.77 12.65 4.48
CA ILE A 72 -5.03 11.57 5.12
C ILE A 72 -5.25 10.24 4.41
N GLY A 73 -4.19 9.47 4.29
CA GLY A 73 -4.21 8.05 3.94
C GLY A 73 -4.16 7.19 5.20
N ILE A 74 -4.90 6.11 5.24
CA ILE A 74 -5.03 5.24 6.42
C ILE A 74 -4.79 3.81 6.00
N ILE A 75 -3.86 3.14 6.68
CA ILE A 75 -3.62 1.71 6.57
C ILE A 75 -3.93 1.08 7.92
N GLY A 76 -4.86 0.13 7.93
CA GLY A 76 -5.20 -0.64 9.12
C GLY A 76 -5.03 -2.14 8.87
N ALA A 77 -4.25 -2.82 9.70
CA ALA A 77 -3.99 -4.25 9.58
C ALA A 77 -4.21 -5.01 10.90
N ARG A 78 -4.78 -6.21 10.82
CA ARG A 78 -4.97 -7.10 11.98
C ARG A 78 -3.70 -7.86 12.34
N THR A 79 -2.91 -8.21 11.33
CA THR A 79 -1.72 -9.05 11.48
C THR A 79 -0.54 -8.47 10.70
N GLY A 80 0.54 -8.18 11.43
CA GLY A 80 1.75 -7.59 10.86
C GLY A 80 1.86 -6.11 11.21
N ALA A 81 3.10 -5.70 11.47
CA ALA A 81 3.47 -4.31 11.70
C ALA A 81 4.67 -3.97 10.82
N GLY A 82 5.78 -4.69 11.03
CA GLY A 82 7.00 -4.54 10.22
C GLY A 82 6.74 -4.56 8.71
N PRO A 83 6.01 -5.55 8.15
CA PRO A 83 5.72 -5.58 6.71
C PRO A 83 5.00 -4.33 6.21
N GLN A 84 3.94 -3.90 6.90
CA GLN A 84 3.17 -2.70 6.54
C GLN A 84 3.99 -1.42 6.71
N ILE A 85 4.87 -1.34 7.71
CA ILE A 85 5.77 -0.18 7.89
C ILE A 85 6.79 -0.11 6.77
N MET A 86 7.34 -1.25 6.32
CA MET A 86 8.29 -1.28 5.20
C MET A 86 7.60 -0.92 3.89
N ALA A 87 6.35 -1.35 3.69
CA ALA A 87 5.55 -0.93 2.54
C ALA A 87 5.22 0.58 2.60
N ALA A 88 4.91 1.11 3.79
CA ALA A 88 4.70 2.53 4.00
C ALA A 88 5.97 3.37 3.73
N ASP A 89 7.16 2.85 4.04
CA ASP A 89 8.43 3.50 3.71
C ASP A 89 8.62 3.67 2.19
N GLU A 90 8.25 2.65 1.40
CA GLU A 90 8.24 2.76 -0.06
C GLU A 90 7.18 3.74 -0.57
N ALA A 91 6.00 3.78 0.06
CA ALA A 91 4.95 4.73 -0.28
C ALA A 91 5.37 6.19 -0.06
N VAL A 92 6.04 6.50 1.06
CA VAL A 92 6.56 7.86 1.34
C VAL A 92 7.64 8.24 0.33
N LYS A 93 8.50 7.31 -0.10
CA LYS A 93 9.49 7.59 -1.15
C LYS A 93 8.86 7.88 -2.50
N ALA A 94 7.69 7.30 -2.77
CA ALA A 94 7.00 7.40 -4.06
C ALA A 94 6.02 8.58 -4.16
N THR A 95 5.73 9.28 -3.06
CA THR A 95 4.66 10.29 -2.97
C THR A 95 5.07 11.50 -2.13
N ASN A 96 4.32 12.60 -2.21
CA ASN A 96 4.53 13.76 -1.33
C ASN A 96 3.73 13.62 -0.03
N THR A 97 3.89 12.48 0.66
CA THR A 97 3.20 12.22 1.93
C THR A 97 4.18 12.16 3.09
N GLU A 98 3.69 12.45 4.30
CA GLU A 98 4.45 12.33 5.54
C GLU A 98 3.77 11.32 6.47
N ILE A 99 4.54 10.53 7.22
CA ILE A 99 3.98 9.68 8.28
C ILE A 99 3.60 10.57 9.46
N VAL A 100 2.31 10.59 9.79
CA VAL A 100 1.77 11.32 10.94
C VAL A 100 1.88 10.47 12.21
N THR A 101 1.44 9.21 12.13
CA THR A 101 1.52 8.27 13.26
C THR A 101 1.60 6.83 12.78
N ILE A 102 2.25 6.00 13.60
CA ILE A 102 2.27 4.54 13.50
C ILE A 102 1.91 3.99 14.87
N GLU A 103 0.76 3.36 14.98
CA GLU A 103 0.29 2.72 16.20
C GLU A 103 0.29 1.19 16.04
N LEU A 104 0.76 0.49 17.08
CA LEU A 104 0.99 -0.95 17.04
C LEU A 104 0.08 -1.67 18.03
N PRO A 105 -1.19 -1.97 17.66
CA PRO A 105 -2.09 -2.70 18.52
C PRO A 105 -1.57 -4.11 18.77
N ARG A 106 -1.74 -4.60 19.99
CA ARG A 106 -1.52 -6.00 20.34
C ARG A 106 -2.68 -6.83 19.77
N ASP A 107 -2.44 -7.51 18.64
CA ASP A 107 -3.50 -8.18 17.88
C ASP A 107 -3.02 -9.52 17.30
N THR A 108 -2.72 -9.60 15.99
CA THR A 108 -2.47 -10.85 15.26
C THR A 108 -3.58 -11.89 15.45
N LYS A 109 -4.83 -11.40 15.61
CA LYS A 109 -6.05 -12.21 15.76
C LYS A 109 -5.97 -13.18 16.94
N GLY A 110 -5.35 -12.74 18.03
CA GLY A 110 -5.14 -13.53 19.26
C GLY A 110 -3.76 -14.19 19.36
N GLY A 111 -2.92 -14.11 18.32
CA GLY A 111 -1.51 -14.48 18.36
C GLY A 111 -0.68 -13.56 19.26
N ALA A 112 0.66 -13.66 19.27
CA ALA A 112 1.56 -12.90 20.16
C ALA A 112 2.10 -11.57 19.59
N GLY A 113 1.72 -11.20 18.36
CA GLY A 113 2.32 -10.07 17.64
C GLY A 113 1.46 -8.80 17.63
N HIS A 114 1.82 -7.91 16.71
CA HIS A 114 1.17 -6.63 16.49
C HIS A 114 0.32 -6.63 15.21
N GLY A 115 -0.77 -5.87 15.23
CA GLY A 115 -1.32 -5.26 14.02
C GLY A 115 -0.67 -3.90 13.79
N SER A 116 -1.25 -3.09 12.91
CA SER A 116 -0.79 -1.73 12.66
C SER A 116 -1.91 -0.79 12.27
N LEU A 117 -1.77 0.46 12.68
CA LEU A 117 -2.47 1.62 12.14
C LEU A 117 -1.41 2.63 11.70
N ILE A 118 -1.37 2.94 10.41
CA ILE A 118 -0.44 3.91 9.83
C ILE A 118 -1.27 5.03 9.20
N ILE A 119 -0.92 6.27 9.53
CA ILE A 119 -1.58 7.46 8.98
C ILE A 119 -0.56 8.28 8.18
N PHE A 120 -0.87 8.46 6.89
CA PHE A 120 -0.17 9.38 6.00
C PHE A 120 -0.90 10.73 6.01
N GLY A 121 -0.16 11.82 6.09
CA GLY A 121 -0.64 13.18 5.87
C GLY A 121 -0.25 13.65 4.48
N ALA A 122 -1.18 14.29 3.77
CA ALA A 122 -0.91 14.89 2.47
C ALA A 122 -1.71 16.19 2.28
N GLU A 123 -1.11 17.15 1.59
CA GLU A 123 -1.81 18.38 1.17
C GLU A 123 -2.77 18.11 0.00
N ASP A 124 -2.46 17.11 -0.84
CA ASP A 124 -3.30 16.63 -1.93
C ASP A 124 -3.83 15.21 -1.67
N VAL A 125 -5.13 15.05 -1.94
CA VAL A 125 -5.87 13.79 -1.84
C VAL A 125 -5.28 12.73 -2.76
N SER A 126 -4.77 13.14 -3.93
CA SER A 126 -4.18 12.23 -4.90
C SER A 126 -2.90 11.56 -4.39
N ASP A 127 -2.08 12.32 -3.66
CA ASP A 127 -0.87 11.81 -3.01
C ASP A 127 -1.21 10.86 -1.86
N ALA A 128 -2.17 11.21 -0.99
CA ALA A 128 -2.65 10.31 0.07
C ALA A 128 -3.19 8.99 -0.50
N ARG A 129 -3.97 9.06 -1.59
CA ARG A 129 -4.50 7.86 -2.25
C ARG A 129 -3.40 7.00 -2.86
N ARG A 130 -2.46 7.64 -3.56
CA ARG A 130 -1.34 6.92 -4.16
C ARG A 130 -0.45 6.26 -3.10
N ALA A 131 -0.22 6.90 -1.96
CA ALA A 131 0.53 6.31 -0.86
C ALA A 131 -0.14 5.04 -0.34
N VAL A 132 -1.48 5.07 -0.20
CA VAL A 132 -2.28 3.91 0.21
C VAL A 132 -2.30 2.81 -0.86
N GLU A 133 -2.27 3.15 -2.15
CA GLU A 133 -2.21 2.16 -3.24
C GLU A 133 -0.84 1.47 -3.34
N VAL A 134 0.24 2.15 -2.92
CA VAL A 134 1.60 1.60 -2.91
C VAL A 134 1.87 0.74 -1.66
N THR A 135 1.16 0.99 -0.56
CA THR A 135 1.32 0.28 0.73
C THR A 135 0.55 -1.03 0.77
#